data_AF-A0A4U3LX29-F1
#
_entry.id   AF-A0A4U3LX29-F1
#
_cell.length_a   1.000
_cell.length_b   1.000
_cell.length_c   1.000
_cell.angle_alpha   90.00
_cell.angle_beta   90.00
_cell.angle_gamma   90.00
#
_symmetry.space_group_name_H-M   'P 1'
#
loop_
_entity.id
_entity.type
_entity.pdbx_description
1 polymer ?
#
loop_
_entity_poly.entity_id
_entity_poly.type
_entity_poly.pdbx_seq_one_letter_code
_entity_poly.pdbx_strand_id
1 'polypeptide(L)'
;MPETPDLFAEVANLRDQVDDMARSVSAIARKSGVREDIMEAMDRDQTLARIFLLVDGRRTQGDIVRESAQSGPKVSQASVSRKLESLVQDWDLVRPTSRGKDGIRYVHTSLAKDLRIARLLQKKLKPVKSAAKVTVKKSPRAGG
;
A
#
# COMPACT_ATOMS: atom_id res chain seq x y z
N MET A 1 16.99 -2.10 -43.98
CA MET A 1 16.97 -2.50 -42.56
C MET A 1 17.01 -1.21 -41.77
N PRO A 2 16.05 -0.94 -40.86
CA PRO A 2 16.20 0.19 -39.95
C PRO A 2 17.49 -0.04 -39.15
N GLU A 3 18.39 0.94 -39.21
CA GLU A 3 19.64 0.87 -38.49
C GLU A 3 19.32 1.07 -37.00
N THR A 4 20.03 0.36 -36.12
CA THR A 4 19.85 0.37 -34.66
C THR A 4 19.50 1.74 -34.00
N PRO A 5 20.02 2.91 -34.44
CA PRO A 5 19.56 4.22 -33.96
C PRO A 5 18.05 4.50 -34.11
N ASP A 6 17.41 4.06 -35.19
CA ASP A 6 15.98 4.27 -35.42
C ASP A 6 15.13 3.50 -34.38
N LEU A 7 15.56 2.29 -34.02
CA LEU A 7 14.91 1.48 -32.98
C LEU A 7 15.03 2.11 -31.60
N PHE A 8 16.15 2.75 -31.27
CA PHE A 8 16.29 3.45 -29.99
C PHE A 8 15.40 4.69 -29.90
N ALA A 9 15.27 5.44 -31.01
CA ALA A 9 14.37 6.58 -31.09
C ALA A 9 12.90 6.14 -30.95
N GLU A 10 12.51 5.03 -31.58
CA GLU A 10 11.17 4.47 -31.46
C GLU A 10 10.87 4.01 -30.03
N VAL A 11 11.81 3.31 -29.37
CA VAL A 11 11.68 2.92 -27.96
C VAL A 11 11.58 4.13 -27.03
N ALA A 12 12.30 5.21 -27.31
CA ALA A 12 12.20 6.45 -26.53
C ALA A 12 10.81 7.07 -26.67
N ASN A 13 10.30 7.21 -27.90
CA ASN A 13 8.95 7.72 -28.16
C ASN A 13 7.86 6.88 -27.48
N LEU A 14 7.99 5.55 -27.50
CA LEU A 14 7.06 4.66 -26.81
C LEU A 14 7.09 4.86 -25.29
N ARG A 15 8.25 5.11 -24.70
CA ARG A 15 8.35 5.41 -23.26
C ARG A 15 7.66 6.71 -22.91
N ASP A 16 7.86 7.76 -23.69
CA ASP A 16 7.23 9.06 -23.47
C ASP A 16 5.70 8.95 -23.57
N GLN A 17 5.19 8.21 -24.56
CA GLN A 17 3.75 7.94 -24.69
C GLN A 17 3.17 7.18 -23.49
N VAL A 18 3.89 6.16 -23.00
CA VAL A 18 3.46 5.39 -21.82
C VAL A 18 3.45 6.27 -20.56
N ASP A 19 4.43 7.16 -20.41
CA ASP A 19 4.49 8.09 -19.28
C ASP A 19 3.34 9.11 -19.32
N ASP A 20 3.01 9.64 -20.49
CA ASP A 20 1.88 10.56 -20.66
C ASP A 20 0.53 9.88 -20.43
N MET A 21 0.38 8.63 -20.86
CA MET A 21 -0.79 7.81 -20.53
C MET A 21 -0.90 7.59 -19.02
N ALA A 22 0.20 7.23 -18.34
CA ALA A 22 0.21 7.03 -16.90
C ALA A 22 -0.18 8.30 -16.13
N ARG A 23 0.29 9.47 -16.57
CA ARG A 23 -0.09 10.77 -16.01
C ARG A 23 -1.57 11.07 -16.22
N SER A 24 -2.10 10.78 -17.40
CA SER A 24 -3.51 11.00 -17.75
C SER A 24 -4.43 10.11 -16.91
N VAL A 25 -4.12 8.82 -16.79
CA VAL A 25 -4.85 7.88 -15.92
C VAL A 25 -4.82 8.35 -14.47
N SER A 26 -3.66 8.79 -13.98
CA SER A 26 -3.53 9.31 -12.61
C SER A 26 -4.35 10.58 -12.38
N ALA A 27 -4.41 11.48 -13.37
CA ALA A 27 -5.22 12.69 -13.29
C ALA A 27 -6.73 12.37 -13.28
N ILE A 28 -7.16 11.39 -14.08
CA ILE A 28 -8.55 10.91 -14.10
C ILE A 28 -8.89 10.27 -12.75
N ALA A 29 -8.05 9.35 -12.26
CA ALA A 29 -8.29 8.64 -10.99
C ALA A 29 -8.41 9.59 -9.78
N ARG A 30 -7.66 10.71 -9.80
CA ARG A 30 -7.76 11.75 -8.76
C ARG A 30 -9.08 12.52 -8.79
N LYS A 31 -9.78 12.56 -9.93
CA LYS A 31 -11.03 13.30 -10.13
C LYS A 31 -12.28 12.41 -10.12
N SER A 32 -12.13 11.11 -10.37
CA SER A 32 -13.25 10.19 -10.58
C SER A 32 -13.91 9.62 -9.32
N GLY A 33 -13.41 9.94 -8.13
CA GLY A 33 -13.92 9.39 -6.87
C GLY A 33 -13.36 8.01 -6.50
N VAL A 34 -12.53 7.40 -7.37
CA VAL A 34 -11.94 6.07 -7.15
C VAL A 34 -11.17 5.98 -5.83
N ARG A 35 -10.54 7.08 -5.41
CA ARG A 35 -9.85 7.14 -4.11
C ARG A 35 -10.82 6.91 -2.96
N GLU A 36 -11.98 7.55 -2.99
CA GLU A 36 -13.01 7.45 -1.96
C GLU A 36 -13.55 6.02 -1.90
N ASP A 37 -13.82 5.41 -3.05
CA ASP A 37 -14.29 4.02 -3.15
C ASP A 37 -13.27 3.02 -2.58
N ILE A 38 -11.98 3.19 -2.91
CA ILE A 38 -10.89 2.40 -2.34
C ILE A 38 -10.87 2.55 -0.82
N MET A 39 -10.94 3.78 -0.33
CA MET A 39 -10.89 4.04 1.11
C MET A 39 -12.11 3.47 1.84
N GLU A 40 -13.29 3.49 1.22
CA GLU A 40 -14.51 2.88 1.76
C GLU A 40 -14.38 1.35 1.79
N ALA A 41 -13.89 0.72 0.73
CA ALA A 41 -13.63 -0.72 0.71
C ALA A 41 -12.65 -1.13 1.82
N MET A 42 -11.61 -0.33 2.05
CA MET A 42 -10.61 -0.53 3.11
C MET A 42 -11.18 -0.28 4.52
N ASP A 43 -12.15 0.63 4.66
CA ASP A 43 -12.84 0.86 5.93
C ASP A 43 -13.76 -0.34 6.26
N ARG A 44 -14.48 -0.88 5.27
CA ARG A 44 -15.32 -2.09 5.40
C ARG A 44 -14.50 -3.35 5.68
N ASP A 45 -13.29 -3.43 5.12
CA ASP A 45 -12.36 -4.54 5.33
C ASP A 45 -11.01 -4.08 5.88
N GLN A 46 -10.94 -4.03 7.22
CA GLN A 46 -9.73 -3.69 7.95
C GLN A 46 -8.58 -4.67 7.69
N THR A 47 -8.85 -5.90 7.26
CA THR A 47 -7.80 -6.88 6.93
C THR A 47 -7.16 -6.52 5.59
N LEU A 48 -7.95 -6.13 4.60
CA LEU A 48 -7.47 -5.62 3.32
C LEU A 48 -6.55 -4.41 3.53
N ALA A 49 -6.97 -3.45 4.35
CA ALA A 49 -6.19 -2.26 4.70
C ALA A 49 -4.84 -2.60 5.34
N ARG A 50 -4.84 -3.54 6.29
CA ARG A 50 -3.62 -3.98 6.97
C ARG A 50 -2.66 -4.68 6.01
N ILE A 51 -3.17 -5.62 5.19
CA ILE A 51 -2.36 -6.33 4.20
C ILE A 51 -1.73 -5.31 3.24
N PHE A 52 -2.51 -4.35 2.74
CA PHE A 52 -2.00 -3.30 1.87
C PHE A 52 -0.86 -2.49 2.53
N LEU A 53 -0.97 -2.18 3.83
CA LEU A 53 0.08 -1.46 4.57
C LEU A 53 1.34 -2.29 4.84
N LEU A 54 1.25 -3.62 4.86
CA LEU A 54 2.40 -4.51 5.03
C LEU A 54 3.22 -4.67 3.74
N VAL A 55 2.62 -4.38 2.58
CA VAL A 55 3.30 -4.44 1.29
C VAL A 55 4.35 -3.33 1.18
N ASP A 56 5.63 -3.72 1.12
CA ASP A 56 6.77 -2.79 1.11
C ASP A 56 7.86 -3.16 0.08
N GLY A 57 7.64 -4.19 -0.74
CA GLY A 57 8.62 -4.71 -1.69
C GLY A 57 9.69 -5.63 -1.12
N ARG A 58 9.72 -5.83 0.20
CA ARG A 58 10.71 -6.66 0.90
C ARG A 58 10.08 -7.95 1.40
N ARG A 59 8.87 -7.86 1.95
CA ARG A 59 8.13 -8.99 2.51
C ARG A 59 7.57 -9.90 1.42
N THR A 60 7.65 -11.20 1.68
CA THR A 60 6.95 -12.22 0.91
C THR A 60 5.50 -12.37 1.38
N GLN A 61 4.66 -13.05 0.61
CA GLN A 61 3.31 -13.43 1.05
C GLN A 61 3.33 -14.17 2.40
N GLY A 62 4.30 -15.06 2.63
CA GLY A 62 4.43 -15.80 3.89
C GLY A 62 4.76 -14.88 5.07
N ASP A 63 5.57 -13.84 4.85
CA ASP A 63 5.88 -12.83 5.87
C ASP A 63 4.65 -11.99 6.20
N ILE A 64 3.89 -11.58 5.18
CA ILE A 64 2.63 -10.82 5.36
C ILE A 64 1.63 -11.64 6.19
N VAL A 65 1.48 -12.94 5.92
CA VAL A 65 0.62 -13.83 6.73
C VAL A 65 1.07 -13.84 8.19
N ARG A 66 2.37 -14.05 8.45
CA ARG A 66 2.92 -14.09 9.81
C ARG A 66 2.70 -12.77 10.56
N GLU A 67 2.97 -11.65 9.92
CA GLU A 67 2.85 -10.32 10.54
C GLU A 67 1.38 -9.91 10.74
N SER A 68 0.49 -10.32 9.84
CA SER A 68 -0.96 -10.12 9.99
C SER A 68 -1.50 -10.84 11.23
N ALA A 69 -0.99 -12.04 11.53
CA ALA A 69 -1.38 -12.82 12.70
C ALA A 69 -0.88 -12.22 14.02
N GLN A 70 0.19 -11.43 14.00
CA GLN A 70 0.74 -10.77 15.19
C GLN A 70 0.03 -9.44 15.49
N SER A 71 -0.47 -8.76 14.47
CA SER A 71 -0.99 -7.38 14.57
C SER A 71 -2.53 -7.34 14.62
N GLY A 72 -3.22 -8.48 14.68
CA GLY A 72 -4.66 -8.54 14.51
C GLY A 72 -5.32 -9.91 14.69
N PRO A 73 -6.59 -10.04 14.25
CA PRO A 73 -7.29 -11.31 14.18
C PRO A 73 -6.49 -12.30 13.32
N LYS A 74 -6.51 -13.57 13.70
CA LYS A 74 -5.77 -14.61 13.00
C LYS A 74 -6.30 -14.76 11.57
N VAL A 75 -5.51 -14.33 10.58
CA VAL A 75 -5.86 -14.41 9.16
C VAL A 75 -5.24 -15.68 8.56
N SER A 76 -6.02 -16.44 7.80
CA SER A 76 -5.51 -17.62 7.09
C SER A 76 -4.70 -17.22 5.86
N GLN A 77 -3.75 -18.07 5.45
CA GLN A 77 -2.98 -17.86 4.23
C GLN A 77 -3.87 -17.69 2.99
N ALA A 78 -4.95 -18.48 2.89
CA ALA A 78 -5.92 -18.36 1.80
C ALA A 78 -6.62 -17.00 1.80
N SER A 79 -6.97 -16.46 2.97
CA SER A 79 -7.56 -15.14 3.08
C SER A 79 -6.58 -14.05 2.64
N VAL A 80 -5.32 -14.11 3.09
CA VAL A 80 -4.27 -13.16 2.64
C VAL A 80 -4.07 -13.24 1.13
N SER A 81 -4.07 -14.44 0.55
CA SER A 81 -3.94 -14.64 -0.89
C SER A 81 -5.07 -13.96 -1.67
N ARG A 82 -6.33 -14.18 -1.28
CA ARG A 82 -7.49 -13.54 -1.92
C ARG A 82 -7.46 -12.02 -1.79
N LYS A 83 -7.01 -11.50 -0.65
CA LYS A 83 -6.89 -10.05 -0.44
C LYS A 83 -5.78 -9.45 -1.28
N LEU A 84 -4.63 -10.10 -1.38
CA LEU A 84 -3.56 -9.69 -2.31
C LEU A 84 -4.04 -9.74 -3.76
N GLU A 85 -4.78 -10.77 -4.14
CA GLU A 85 -5.37 -10.87 -5.48
C GLU A 85 -6.34 -9.73 -5.77
N SER A 86 -7.24 -9.40 -4.83
CA SER A 86 -8.14 -8.25 -4.95
C SER A 86 -7.36 -6.93 -5.07
N LEU A 87 -6.30 -6.73 -4.27
CA LEU A 87 -5.44 -5.55 -4.36
C LEU A 87 -4.72 -5.43 -5.72
N VAL A 88 -4.47 -6.55 -6.41
CA VAL A 88 -3.85 -6.58 -7.73
C VAL A 88 -4.90 -6.36 -8.82
N GLN A 89 -5.98 -7.15 -8.82
CA GLN A 89 -6.91 -7.26 -9.95
C GLN A 89 -8.05 -6.25 -9.87
N ASP A 90 -8.63 -6.05 -8.69
CA ASP A 90 -9.83 -5.21 -8.55
C ASP A 90 -9.45 -3.73 -8.38
N TRP A 91 -8.35 -3.47 -7.69
CA TRP A 91 -7.98 -2.11 -7.27
C TRP A 91 -6.70 -1.56 -7.89
N ASP A 92 -5.89 -2.40 -8.54
CA ASP A 92 -4.56 -2.05 -9.09
C ASP A 92 -3.68 -1.26 -8.10
N LEU A 93 -3.69 -1.67 -6.83
CA LEU A 93 -2.96 -1.00 -5.75
C LEU A 93 -1.61 -1.63 -5.47
N VAL A 94 -1.48 -2.92 -5.77
CA VAL A 94 -0.23 -3.67 -5.59
C VAL A 94 0.07 -4.48 -6.83
N ARG A 95 1.35 -4.73 -7.07
CA ARG A 95 1.80 -5.61 -8.15
C ARG A 95 2.86 -6.60 -7.67
N PRO A 96 2.88 -7.83 -8.19
CA PRO A 96 3.97 -8.76 -7.91
C PRO A 96 5.26 -8.28 -8.60
N THR A 97 6.41 -8.34 -7.93
CA THR A 97 7.70 -7.90 -8.51
C THR A 97 8.59 -9.05 -8.95
N SER A 98 8.65 -10.12 -8.17
CA SER A 98 9.36 -11.34 -8.55
C SER A 98 8.93 -12.50 -7.66
N ARG A 99 9.05 -13.71 -8.21
CA ARG A 99 8.93 -14.97 -7.47
C ARG A 99 10.33 -15.43 -7.10
N GLY A 100 10.71 -15.30 -5.84
CA GLY A 100 11.95 -15.85 -5.31
C GLY A 100 11.74 -17.26 -4.75
N LYS A 101 12.84 -17.90 -4.29
CA LYS A 101 12.76 -19.15 -3.52
C LYS A 101 11.84 -19.04 -2.29
N ASP A 102 11.78 -17.85 -1.70
CA ASP A 102 11.01 -17.57 -0.48
C ASP A 102 9.56 -17.16 -0.75
N GLY A 103 9.14 -17.07 -2.02
CA GLY A 103 7.78 -16.72 -2.43
C GLY A 103 7.67 -15.43 -3.24
N ILE A 104 6.43 -14.98 -3.43
CA ILE A 104 6.10 -13.78 -4.22
C ILE A 104 6.21 -12.54 -3.33
N ARG A 105 6.90 -11.51 -3.82
CA ARG A 105 6.93 -10.17 -3.22
C ARG A 105 6.01 -9.23 -3.97
N TYR A 106 5.46 -8.27 -3.24
CA TYR A 106 4.52 -7.29 -3.75
C TYR A 106 5.04 -5.88 -3.49
N VAL A 107 4.75 -4.95 -4.40
CA VAL A 107 5.00 -3.50 -4.23
C VAL A 107 3.77 -2.70 -4.54
N HIS A 108 3.66 -1.49 -3.99
CA HIS A 108 2.64 -0.53 -4.38
C HIS A 108 2.83 -0.05 -5.83
N THR A 109 1.73 0.06 -6.56
CA THR A 109 1.68 0.64 -7.91
C THR A 109 1.92 2.15 -7.88
N SER A 110 2.13 2.76 -9.06
CA SER A 110 2.14 4.22 -9.20
C SER A 110 0.80 4.81 -8.78
N LEU A 111 -0.31 4.21 -9.21
CA LEU A 111 -1.67 4.61 -8.85
C LEU A 111 -1.87 4.71 -7.33
N ALA A 112 -1.48 3.68 -6.58
CA ALA A 112 -1.57 3.68 -5.11
C ALA A 112 -0.79 4.84 -4.47
N LYS A 113 0.38 5.18 -5.02
CA LYS A 113 1.22 6.30 -4.56
C LYS A 113 0.60 7.64 -4.94
N ASP A 114 0.10 7.78 -6.16
CA ASP A 114 -0.51 8.99 -6.69
C ASP A 114 -1.81 9.36 -5.97
N LEU A 115 -2.60 8.35 -5.59
CA LEU A 115 -3.78 8.51 -4.76
C LEU A 115 -3.46 8.63 -3.26
N ARG A 116 -2.19 8.45 -2.87
CA ARG A 116 -1.68 8.55 -1.50
C ARG A 116 -2.40 7.63 -0.50
N ILE A 117 -2.85 6.46 -0.95
CA ILE A 117 -3.68 5.54 -0.16
C ILE A 117 -2.99 5.15 1.15
N ALA A 118 -1.72 4.74 1.11
CA ALA A 118 -0.97 4.34 2.30
C ALA A 118 -0.87 5.46 3.34
N ARG A 119 -0.64 6.70 2.92
CA ARG A 119 -0.57 7.86 3.82
C ARG A 119 -1.92 8.14 4.48
N LEU A 120 -3.01 8.03 3.74
CA LEU A 120 -4.36 8.24 4.26
C LEU A 120 -4.76 7.15 5.25
N LEU A 121 -4.49 5.89 4.93
CA LEU A 121 -4.73 4.76 5.83
C LEU A 121 -3.91 4.87 7.12
N GLN A 122 -2.62 5.21 7.03
CA GLN A 122 -1.78 5.41 8.22
C GLN A 122 -2.29 6.56 9.10
N LYS A 123 -2.79 7.66 8.50
CA LYS A 123 -3.39 8.77 9.27
C LYS A 123 -4.66 8.33 9.99
N LYS A 124 -5.50 7.50 9.36
CA LYS A 124 -6.71 6.94 9.96
C LYS A 124 -6.41 5.90 11.06
N LEU A 125 -5.41 5.04 10.84
CA LEU A 125 -5.10 3.90 11.72
C LEU A 125 -4.18 4.25 12.90
N LYS A 126 -3.48 5.39 12.86
CA LYS A 126 -2.83 5.92 14.07
C LYS A 126 -3.93 6.37 15.05
N PRO A 127 -4.08 5.75 16.23
CA PRO A 127 -5.02 6.26 17.22
C PRO A 127 -4.58 7.67 17.62
N VAL A 128 -5.53 8.60 17.65
CA VAL A 128 -5.41 9.91 18.28
C VAL A 128 -5.19 9.70 19.78
N LYS A 129 -3.96 9.40 20.22
CA LYS A 129 -3.52 9.48 21.62
C LYS A 129 -2.03 9.83 21.72
N SER A 130 -1.72 11.07 21.34
CA SER A 130 -0.71 11.89 22.01
C SER A 130 -1.37 12.84 23.04
N ALA A 131 -2.43 12.35 23.71
CA ALA A 131 -3.06 13.00 24.85
C ALA A 131 -2.84 12.12 26.10
N ALA A 132 -1.58 12.00 26.50
CA ALA A 132 -1.16 11.56 27.82
C ALA A 132 -0.03 12.48 28.28
N LYS A 133 -0.35 13.77 28.39
CA LYS A 133 0.41 14.72 29.20
C LYS A 133 -0.50 15.16 30.34
N VAL A 134 0.08 15.29 31.53
CA VAL A 134 -0.53 15.67 32.82
C VAL A 134 -1.22 14.48 33.50
N THR A 135 -0.64 13.86 34.53
CA THR A 135 -0.39 14.50 35.83
C THR A 135 0.77 13.80 36.55
N VAL A 136 1.87 14.52 36.75
CA VAL A 136 2.91 14.12 37.71
C VAL A 136 2.34 14.36 39.10
N LYS A 137 1.96 13.29 39.83
CA LYS A 137 1.76 13.39 41.28
C LYS A 137 3.13 13.61 41.93
N LYS A 138 3.44 14.88 42.19
CA LYS A 138 4.50 15.27 43.13
C LYS A 138 4.05 14.79 44.52
N SER A 139 4.62 13.71 45.03
CA SER A 139 4.55 13.39 46.46
C SER A 139 5.46 14.36 47.23
N PRO A 140 4.96 15.13 48.20
CA PRO A 140 5.82 15.84 49.13
C PRO A 140 6.33 14.86 50.19
N ARG A 141 7.65 14.72 50.28
CA ARG A 141 8.30 14.29 51.53
C ARG A 141 8.10 15.38 52.58
N ALA A 142 7.46 15.02 53.68
CA ALA A 142 7.62 15.64 55.00
C ALA A 142 7.60 14.44 55.98
N GLY A 143 8.59 14.20 56.83
CA GLY A 143 9.29 15.17 57.65
C GLY A 143 8.56 15.24 58.99
N GLY A 144 8.95 14.36 59.92
CA GLY A 144 8.39 14.18 61.26
C GLY A 144 9.04 12.99 61.93
#